data_AF-A0A327Z7S6-F1
#
_entry.id   AF-A0A327Z7S6-F1
#
_cell.length_a   1.000
_cell.length_b   1.000
_cell.length_c   1.000
_cell.angle_alpha   90.00
_cell.angle_beta   90.00
_cell.angle_gamma   90.00
#
_symmetry.space_group_name_H-M   'P 1'
#
loop_
_entity.id
_entity.type
_entity.pdbx_description
1 polymer ?
#
loop_
_entity_poly.entity_id
_entity_poly.type
_entity_poly.pdbx_seq_one_letter_code
_entity_poly.pdbx_strand_id
1 'polypeptide(L)'
;MRVALVTSERMPQDNWHDADSALLAAELERLGVTVDTPAWENEENSTDWADYDVLVLQSPWSMWRKLAEFDQWLAEREADGSRMLNPPDVLRIGSSKRYLTTLAEAGVVTVPTIILGPDAREQILRAYPRRSASRRTVVIKPLSSGGALDTREFTAERLEEAVAHAANLIDPETDPGLLLLEVEAVAPVKFFTLHPERAAAFAQAIDSGA
;
A
#
# COMPACT_ATOMS: atom_id res chain seq x y z
N MET A 1 19.49 -8.37 -21.96
CA MET A 1 18.25 -8.24 -21.17
C MET A 1 18.12 -6.81 -20.73
N ARG A 2 16.98 -6.17 -20.97
CA ARG A 2 16.65 -4.81 -20.58
C ARG A 2 15.50 -4.84 -19.57
N VAL A 3 15.71 -4.22 -18.41
CA VAL A 3 14.76 -4.22 -17.29
C VAL A 3 14.33 -2.79 -17.01
N ALA A 4 13.03 -2.57 -16.88
CA ALA A 4 12.48 -1.33 -16.34
C ALA A 4 12.27 -1.47 -14.83
N LEU A 5 12.97 -0.68 -14.04
CA LEU A 5 12.61 -0.44 -12.63
C LEU A 5 11.61 0.72 -12.59
N VAL A 6 10.33 0.38 -12.66
CA VAL A 6 9.25 1.35 -12.80
C VAL A 6 9.14 2.19 -11.52
N THR A 7 9.15 3.51 -11.73
CA THR A 7 9.07 4.53 -10.68
C THR A 7 7.95 5.53 -10.97
N SER A 8 7.96 6.67 -10.26
CA SER A 8 7.05 7.79 -10.48
C SER A 8 7.81 9.00 -11.00
N GLU A 9 7.15 9.80 -11.83
CA GLU A 9 7.72 11.06 -12.32
C GLU A 9 7.89 12.07 -11.17
N ARG A 10 6.90 12.11 -10.27
CA ARG A 10 6.95 12.93 -9.05
C ARG A 10 6.44 12.14 -7.86
N MET A 11 7.16 12.23 -6.75
CA MET A 11 6.73 11.59 -5.51
C MET A 11 5.55 12.37 -4.89
N PRO A 12 4.62 11.68 -4.17
CA PRO A 12 3.49 12.34 -3.52
C PRO A 12 3.85 13.44 -2.49
N GLN A 13 5.06 13.38 -1.93
CA GLN A 13 5.61 14.35 -0.97
C GLN A 13 7.11 14.56 -1.27
N ASP A 14 7.60 15.78 -1.05
CA ASP A 14 8.99 16.17 -1.37
C ASP A 14 10.06 15.39 -0.60
N ASN A 15 9.72 14.86 0.58
CA ASN A 15 10.63 14.08 1.41
C ASN A 15 10.67 12.59 1.03
N TRP A 16 9.78 12.12 0.15
CA TRP A 16 9.78 10.75 -0.32
C TRP A 16 10.85 10.57 -1.39
N HIS A 17 11.65 9.53 -1.25
CA HIS A 17 12.70 9.18 -2.19
C HIS A 17 12.90 7.67 -2.18
N ASP A 18 13.18 7.12 -3.36
CA ASP A 18 13.56 5.71 -3.50
C ASP A 18 15.08 5.59 -3.37
N ALA A 19 15.52 4.92 -2.30
CA ALA A 19 16.93 4.62 -2.05
C ALA A 19 17.36 3.26 -2.59
N ASP A 20 16.42 2.40 -2.99
CA ASP A 20 16.64 1.00 -3.30
C ASP A 20 16.86 0.79 -4.81
N SER A 21 16.12 1.50 -5.69
CA SER A 21 16.25 1.34 -7.15
C SER A 21 17.67 1.55 -7.67
N ALA A 22 18.40 2.54 -7.14
CA ALA A 22 19.78 2.80 -7.58
C ALA A 22 20.74 1.67 -7.19
N LEU A 23 20.54 1.06 -6.00
CA LEU A 23 21.34 -0.07 -5.54
C LEU A 23 21.04 -1.33 -6.37
N LEU A 24 19.76 -1.57 -6.65
CA LEU A 24 19.32 -2.68 -7.48
C LEU A 24 19.82 -2.54 -8.93
N ALA A 25 19.71 -1.34 -9.51
CA ALA A 25 20.21 -1.05 -10.85
C ALA A 25 21.71 -1.33 -10.96
N ALA A 26 22.51 -0.83 -10.02
CA ALA A 26 23.96 -1.04 -10.01
C ALA A 26 24.33 -2.54 -9.95
N GLU A 27 23.62 -3.34 -9.16
CA GLU A 27 23.88 -4.77 -9.07
C GLU A 27 23.43 -5.52 -10.33
N LEU A 28 22.28 -5.17 -10.92
CA LEU A 28 21.82 -5.73 -12.18
C LEU A 28 22.76 -5.40 -13.34
N GLU A 29 23.26 -4.17 -13.42
CA GLU A 29 24.26 -3.73 -14.40
C GLU A 29 25.57 -4.49 -14.25
N ARG A 30 26.02 -4.73 -13.02
CA ARG A 30 27.20 -5.56 -12.72
C ARG A 30 27.03 -7.01 -13.24
N LEU A 31 25.79 -7.50 -13.30
CA LEU A 31 25.43 -8.79 -13.87
C LEU A 31 25.19 -8.76 -15.39
N GLY A 32 25.40 -7.62 -16.06
CA GLY A 32 25.26 -7.47 -17.51
C GLY A 32 23.84 -7.18 -17.99
N VAL A 33 22.97 -6.70 -17.10
CA VAL A 33 21.60 -6.28 -17.43
C VAL A 33 21.57 -4.79 -17.73
N THR A 34 20.88 -4.38 -18.79
CA THR A 34 20.60 -2.96 -19.05
C THR A 34 19.40 -2.55 -18.20
N VAL A 35 19.52 -1.49 -17.39
CA VAL A 35 18.47 -1.05 -16.48
C VAL A 35 18.08 0.38 -16.80
N ASP A 36 16.79 0.63 -16.95
CA ASP A 36 16.23 1.98 -16.99
C ASP A 36 15.23 2.14 -15.84
N THR A 37 14.99 3.37 -15.39
CA THR A 37 14.01 3.69 -14.33
C THR A 37 12.89 4.60 -14.85
N PRO A 38 12.04 4.14 -15.79
CA PRO A 38 10.98 4.97 -16.35
C PRO A 38 9.86 5.21 -15.32
N ALA A 39 9.29 6.41 -15.36
CA ALA A 39 8.05 6.72 -14.63
C ALA A 39 6.86 5.99 -15.27
N TRP A 40 5.89 5.55 -14.47
CA TRP A 40 4.70 4.89 -15.00
C TRP A 40 3.72 5.87 -15.66
N GLU A 41 3.63 7.12 -15.18
CA GLU A 41 2.75 8.14 -15.75
C GLU A 41 3.25 8.60 -17.12
N ASN A 42 4.56 8.87 -17.19
CA ASN A 42 5.32 9.33 -18.34
C ASN A 42 4.51 10.17 -19.35
N GLU A 43 3.94 11.27 -18.86
CA GLU A 43 3.02 12.14 -19.60
C GLU A 43 3.73 12.91 -20.73
N GLU A 44 5.05 13.14 -20.59
CA GLU A 44 5.84 13.95 -21.53
C GLU A 44 6.47 13.16 -22.69
N ASN A 45 6.86 11.89 -22.50
CA ASN A 45 7.52 11.07 -23.53
C ASN A 45 7.17 9.58 -23.38
N SER A 46 5.93 9.20 -23.71
CA SER A 46 5.40 7.82 -23.63
C SER A 46 6.46 6.73 -23.77
N THR A 47 6.71 5.98 -22.69
CA THR A 47 7.63 4.84 -22.69
C THR A 47 7.04 3.77 -23.57
N ASP A 48 7.81 3.27 -24.55
CA ASP A 48 7.46 2.02 -25.22
C ASP A 48 7.82 0.85 -24.30
N TRP A 49 6.82 0.33 -23.60
CA TRP A 49 7.01 -0.76 -22.64
C TRP A 49 7.42 -2.08 -23.31
N ALA A 50 7.16 -2.22 -24.62
CA ALA A 50 7.56 -3.39 -25.40
C ALA A 50 9.08 -3.48 -25.64
N ASP A 51 9.82 -2.39 -25.42
CA ASP A 51 11.29 -2.36 -25.50
C ASP A 51 11.97 -3.07 -24.31
N TYR A 52 11.23 -3.41 -23.26
CA TYR A 52 11.75 -4.05 -22.06
C TYR A 52 11.42 -5.54 -22.04
N ASP A 53 12.41 -6.36 -21.68
CA ASP A 53 12.19 -7.79 -21.48
C ASP A 53 11.37 -8.06 -20.21
N VAL A 54 11.47 -7.18 -19.21
CA VAL A 54 10.84 -7.30 -17.89
C VAL A 54 10.57 -5.93 -17.27
N LEU A 55 9.40 -5.80 -16.64
CA LEU A 55 9.01 -4.67 -15.80
C LEU A 55 9.01 -5.08 -14.32
N VAL A 56 9.63 -4.26 -13.47
CA VAL A 56 9.63 -4.42 -12.01
C VAL A 56 9.20 -3.11 -11.38
N LEU A 57 8.07 -3.10 -10.70
CA LEU A 57 7.56 -1.92 -10.00
C LEU A 57 8.30 -1.78 -8.67
N GLN A 58 9.13 -0.73 -8.56
CA GLN A 58 9.89 -0.41 -7.36
C GLN A 58 9.18 0.67 -6.56
N SER A 59 9.06 1.87 -7.14
CA SER A 59 8.52 3.05 -6.47
C SER A 59 7.50 3.81 -7.31
N PRO A 60 6.42 3.17 -7.83
CA PRO A 60 5.36 3.85 -8.56
C PRO A 60 4.44 4.68 -7.64
N TRP A 61 4.99 5.30 -6.60
CA TRP A 61 4.26 5.81 -5.43
C TRP A 61 3.31 6.98 -5.71
N SER A 62 3.43 7.67 -6.84
CA SER A 62 2.40 8.62 -7.29
C SER A 62 1.03 7.97 -7.51
N MET A 63 0.97 6.64 -7.68
CA MET A 63 -0.27 5.86 -7.75
C MET A 63 -1.24 6.17 -6.61
N TRP A 64 -0.75 6.54 -5.42
CA TRP A 64 -1.61 6.83 -4.26
C TRP A 64 -2.54 8.03 -4.50
N ARG A 65 -2.21 8.89 -5.47
CA ARG A 65 -3.04 10.03 -5.90
C ARG A 65 -3.79 9.76 -7.21
N LYS A 66 -3.51 8.63 -7.88
CA LYS A 66 -3.94 8.29 -9.25
C LYS A 66 -4.28 6.79 -9.36
N LEU A 67 -5.06 6.26 -8.42
CA LEU A 67 -5.28 4.81 -8.31
C LEU A 67 -6.03 4.23 -9.51
N ALA A 68 -7.01 4.96 -10.05
CA ALA A 68 -7.76 4.52 -11.22
C ALA A 68 -6.88 4.51 -12.48
N GLU A 69 -6.05 5.54 -12.65
CA GLU A 69 -5.09 5.60 -13.76
C GLU A 69 -4.01 4.54 -13.63
N PHE A 70 -3.55 4.24 -12.40
CA PHE A 70 -2.59 3.17 -12.16
C PHE A 70 -3.19 1.79 -12.44
N ASP A 71 -4.45 1.55 -12.05
CA ASP A 71 -5.15 0.29 -12.36
C ASP A 71 -5.34 0.10 -13.87
N GLN A 72 -5.67 1.17 -14.58
CA GLN A 72 -5.73 1.19 -16.04
C GLN A 72 -4.36 0.91 -16.66
N TRP A 73 -3.29 1.52 -16.14
CA TRP A 73 -1.93 1.25 -16.60
C TRP A 73 -1.54 -0.22 -16.42
N LEU A 74 -1.89 -0.84 -15.28
CA LEU A 74 -1.68 -2.27 -15.07
C LEU A 74 -2.45 -3.12 -16.08
N ALA A 75 -3.73 -2.79 -16.33
CA ALA A 75 -4.55 -3.50 -17.30
C ALA A 75 -4.00 -3.42 -18.73
N GLU A 76 -3.42 -2.28 -19.12
CA GLU A 76 -2.76 -2.12 -20.41
C GLU A 76 -1.51 -3.00 -20.55
N ARG A 77 -0.69 -3.08 -19.49
CA ARG A 77 0.49 -3.96 -19.46
C ARG A 77 0.12 -5.44 -19.47
N GLU A 78 -1.00 -5.81 -18.85
CA GLU A 78 -1.53 -7.17 -18.96
C GLU A 78 -2.01 -7.47 -20.39
N ALA A 79 -2.70 -6.52 -21.02
CA ALA A 79 -3.27 -6.67 -22.35
C ALA A 79 -2.21 -6.73 -23.46
N ASP A 80 -1.12 -5.97 -23.33
CA ASP A 80 -0.02 -5.96 -24.31
C ASP A 80 1.01 -7.09 -24.09
N GLY A 81 0.85 -7.88 -23.03
CA GLY A 81 1.71 -9.02 -22.73
C GLY A 81 3.04 -8.65 -22.07
N SER A 82 3.17 -7.42 -21.56
CA SER A 82 4.34 -6.99 -20.80
C SER A 82 4.63 -7.93 -19.64
N ARG A 83 5.87 -8.42 -19.56
CA ARG A 83 6.28 -9.30 -18.47
C ARG A 83 6.55 -8.51 -17.19
N MET A 84 5.58 -8.47 -16.29
CA MET A 84 5.74 -7.89 -14.94
C MET A 84 6.19 -8.94 -13.92
N LEU A 85 7.22 -8.65 -13.11
CA LEU A 85 7.61 -9.54 -12.00
C LEU A 85 6.76 -9.34 -10.75
N ASN A 86 6.16 -8.17 -10.59
CA ASN A 86 5.13 -7.93 -9.59
C ASN A 86 3.79 -8.34 -10.22
N PRO A 87 3.13 -9.42 -9.74
CA PRO A 87 1.85 -9.85 -10.30
C PRO A 87 0.80 -8.72 -10.16
N PRO A 88 0.10 -8.32 -11.24
CA PRO A 88 -0.85 -7.21 -11.20
C PRO A 88 -2.01 -7.40 -10.21
N ASP A 89 -2.49 -8.64 -10.06
CA ASP A 89 -3.46 -9.03 -9.04
C ASP A 89 -2.93 -8.77 -7.62
N VAL A 90 -1.68 -9.15 -7.33
CA VAL A 90 -1.03 -8.86 -6.04
C VAL A 90 -0.86 -7.35 -5.84
N LEU A 91 -0.52 -6.59 -6.89
CA LEU A 91 -0.44 -5.14 -6.81
C LEU A 91 -1.80 -4.51 -6.48
N ARG A 92 -2.89 -4.95 -7.12
CA ARG A 92 -4.26 -4.49 -6.83
C ARG A 92 -4.67 -4.81 -5.40
N ILE A 93 -4.41 -6.03 -4.93
CA ILE A 93 -4.67 -6.43 -3.54
C ILE A 93 -3.86 -5.58 -2.57
N GLY A 94 -2.55 -5.40 -2.83
CA GLY A 94 -1.64 -4.62 -2.00
C GLY A 94 -1.96 -3.11 -1.98
N SER A 95 -2.66 -2.61 -3.00
CA SER A 95 -3.08 -1.21 -3.11
C SER A 95 -4.15 -0.82 -2.10
N SER A 96 -4.86 -1.80 -1.52
CA SER A 96 -5.90 -1.55 -0.51
C SER A 96 -5.66 -2.37 0.74
N LYS A 97 -5.59 -1.71 1.90
CA LYS A 97 -5.39 -2.39 3.20
C LYS A 97 -6.56 -3.30 3.63
N ARG A 98 -7.61 -3.45 2.81
CA ARG A 98 -8.65 -4.49 2.97
C ARG A 98 -8.07 -5.88 3.07
N TYR A 99 -6.92 -6.15 2.45
CA TYR A 99 -6.26 -7.43 2.59
C TYR A 99 -6.02 -7.80 4.07
N LEU A 100 -5.87 -6.84 4.99
CA LEU A 100 -5.69 -7.11 6.42
C LEU A 100 -6.93 -7.73 7.08
N THR A 101 -8.14 -7.36 6.64
CA THR A 101 -9.38 -7.98 7.12
C THR A 101 -9.55 -9.37 6.52
N THR A 102 -9.31 -9.53 5.21
CA THR A 102 -9.32 -10.84 4.54
C THR A 102 -8.33 -11.82 5.20
N LEU A 103 -7.12 -11.36 5.49
CA LEU A 103 -6.11 -12.17 6.19
C LEU A 103 -6.55 -12.55 7.61
N ALA A 104 -7.15 -11.61 8.36
CA ALA A 104 -7.65 -11.89 9.69
C ALA A 104 -8.78 -12.93 9.68
N GLU A 105 -9.69 -12.83 8.71
CA GLU A 105 -10.78 -13.79 8.49
C GLU A 105 -10.25 -15.18 8.13
N ALA A 106 -9.12 -15.25 7.40
CA ALA A 106 -8.39 -16.48 7.14
C ALA A 106 -7.53 -17.00 8.33
N GLY A 107 -7.58 -16.32 9.50
CA GLY A 107 -6.87 -16.73 10.71
C GLY A 107 -5.40 -16.31 10.78
N VAL A 108 -4.93 -15.47 9.85
CA VAL A 108 -3.58 -14.87 9.91
C VAL A 108 -3.57 -13.79 10.99
N VAL A 109 -2.57 -13.83 11.86
CA VAL A 109 -2.40 -12.81 12.91
C VAL A 109 -1.98 -11.50 12.25
N THR A 110 -2.93 -10.58 12.13
CA THR A 110 -2.72 -9.20 11.68
C THR A 110 -2.92 -8.22 12.84
N VAL A 111 -2.54 -6.96 12.62
CA VAL A 111 -2.88 -5.90 13.58
C VAL A 111 -4.41 -5.75 13.61
N PRO A 112 -5.06 -5.68 14.79
CA PRO A 112 -6.51 -5.50 14.86
C PRO A 112 -6.94 -4.31 14.02
N THR A 113 -7.79 -4.62 13.05
CA THR A 113 -8.14 -3.74 11.95
C THR A 113 -9.66 -3.68 11.88
N ILE A 114 -10.20 -2.46 11.87
CA ILE A 114 -11.62 -2.24 11.53
C ILE A 114 -11.70 -1.27 10.36
N ILE A 115 -12.69 -1.49 9.52
CA ILE A 115 -13.03 -0.57 8.44
C ILE A 115 -14.25 0.24 8.90
N LEU A 116 -14.06 1.54 9.04
CA LEU A 116 -15.06 2.48 9.54
C LEU A 116 -16.10 2.76 8.47
N GLY A 117 -17.38 2.74 8.85
CA GLY A 117 -18.53 3.04 8.00
C GLY A 117 -19.34 4.24 8.52
N PRO A 118 -20.66 4.31 8.21
CA PRO A 118 -21.51 5.42 8.63
C PRO A 118 -21.51 5.71 10.15
N ASP A 119 -21.31 4.69 10.99
CA ASP A 119 -21.23 4.80 12.45
C ASP A 119 -19.77 4.97 12.96
N ALA A 120 -18.93 5.69 12.19
CA ALA A 120 -17.49 5.81 12.45
C ALA A 120 -17.17 6.26 13.88
N ARG A 121 -17.97 7.16 14.45
CA ARG A 121 -17.77 7.67 15.81
C ARG A 121 -17.86 6.57 16.87
N GLU A 122 -18.92 5.78 16.84
CA GLU A 122 -19.15 4.67 17.76
C GLU A 122 -18.10 3.57 17.56
N GLN A 123 -17.72 3.33 16.30
CA GLN A 123 -16.68 2.36 15.94
C GLN A 123 -15.31 2.77 16.50
N ILE A 124 -14.89 4.03 16.30
CA ILE A 124 -13.63 4.58 16.86
C ILE A 124 -13.65 4.48 18.39
N LEU A 125 -14.73 4.91 19.03
CA LEU A 125 -14.86 4.87 20.49
C LEU A 125 -14.69 3.44 21.06
N ARG A 126 -15.20 2.43 20.35
CA ARG A 126 -15.10 1.02 20.77
C ARG A 126 -13.72 0.41 20.53
N ALA A 127 -12.96 0.96 19.59
CA ALA A 127 -11.70 0.38 19.15
C ALA A 127 -10.50 0.75 20.03
N TYR A 128 -10.60 1.79 20.86
CA TYR A 128 -9.57 2.10 21.84
C TYR A 128 -9.27 0.89 22.75
N PRO A 129 -8.00 0.50 22.90
CA PRO A 129 -7.65 -0.70 23.66
C PRO A 129 -8.00 -0.52 25.14
N ARG A 130 -8.88 -1.38 25.66
CA ARG A 130 -9.35 -1.29 27.06
C ARG A 130 -8.28 -1.64 28.10
N ARG A 131 -7.23 -2.38 27.71
CA ARG A 131 -6.21 -2.94 28.61
C ARG A 131 -4.96 -2.07 28.78
N SER A 132 -4.72 -1.09 27.90
CA SER A 132 -3.56 -0.20 27.98
C SER A 132 -3.99 1.14 28.61
N ALA A 133 -3.85 1.29 29.92
CA ALA A 133 -4.30 2.51 30.61
C ALA A 133 -3.41 3.74 30.31
N SER A 134 -2.14 3.54 29.93
CA SER A 134 -1.17 4.62 29.71
C SER A 134 -1.14 5.17 28.28
N ARG A 135 -1.57 4.38 27.28
CA ARG A 135 -1.68 4.79 25.86
C ARG A 135 -2.85 4.06 25.21
N ARG A 136 -4.04 4.63 25.32
CA ARG A 136 -5.22 4.23 24.54
C ARG A 136 -5.22 5.01 23.24
N THR A 137 -4.50 4.49 22.26
CA THR A 137 -4.42 5.13 20.95
C THR A 137 -4.98 4.25 19.86
N VAL A 138 -5.36 4.93 18.78
CA VAL A 138 -5.80 4.34 17.54
C VAL A 138 -5.16 5.11 16.40
N VAL A 139 -4.82 4.42 15.32
CA VAL A 139 -4.28 5.05 14.10
C VAL A 139 -5.32 5.00 13.01
N ILE A 140 -5.68 6.16 12.47
CA ILE A 140 -6.61 6.31 11.36
C ILE A 140 -5.83 6.62 10.08
N LYS A 141 -6.10 5.86 9.01
CA LYS A 141 -5.44 6.03 7.70
C LYS A 141 -6.31 5.55 6.54
N PRO A 142 -6.15 6.12 5.32
CA PRO A 142 -6.87 5.66 4.14
C PRO A 142 -6.63 4.17 3.88
N LEU A 143 -7.63 3.50 3.30
CA LEU A 143 -7.48 2.13 2.84
C LEU A 143 -6.35 2.02 1.81
N SER A 144 -6.37 2.92 0.84
CA SER A 144 -5.40 2.95 -0.25
C SER A 144 -4.43 4.12 -0.05
N SER A 145 -3.29 3.86 0.58
CA SER A 145 -2.23 4.85 0.80
C SER A 145 -0.92 4.16 1.20
N GLY A 146 0.21 4.82 0.94
CA GLY A 146 1.55 4.43 1.40
C GLY A 146 2.26 5.58 2.10
N GLY A 147 3.47 5.32 2.64
CA GLY A 147 4.36 6.36 3.18
C GLY A 147 3.76 7.26 4.29
N ALA A 148 2.84 6.73 5.08
CA ALA A 148 2.07 7.47 6.11
C ALA A 148 1.23 8.64 5.56
N LEU A 149 0.95 8.67 4.25
CA LEU A 149 0.05 9.63 3.65
C LEU A 149 -1.33 9.56 4.35
N ASP A 150 -1.76 10.71 4.87
CA ASP A 150 -3.01 10.90 5.62
C ASP A 150 -3.20 9.97 6.83
N THR A 151 -2.10 9.46 7.38
CA THR A 151 -2.09 8.59 8.56
C THR A 151 -1.87 9.41 9.82
N ARG A 152 -2.75 9.24 10.82
CA ARG A 152 -2.63 9.96 12.11
C ARG A 152 -3.01 9.06 13.29
N GLU A 153 -2.28 9.23 14.39
CA GLU A 153 -2.56 8.61 15.68
C GLU A 153 -3.39 9.55 16.56
N PHE A 154 -4.39 8.99 17.25
CA PHE A 154 -5.26 9.71 18.17
C PHE A 154 -5.34 8.98 19.51
N THR A 155 -5.32 9.75 20.61
CA THR A 155 -5.64 9.22 21.93
C THR A 155 -7.16 9.26 22.17
N ALA A 156 -7.65 8.47 23.13
CA ALA A 156 -9.07 8.45 23.51
C ALA A 156 -9.64 9.84 23.87
N GLU A 157 -8.80 10.72 24.42
CA GLU A 157 -9.16 12.10 24.79
C GLU A 157 -9.36 13.01 23.56
N ARG A 158 -8.86 12.61 22.38
CA ARG A 158 -8.95 13.34 21.12
C ARG A 158 -9.97 12.70 20.15
N LEU A 159 -11.02 12.07 20.68
CA LEU A 159 -12.04 11.38 19.89
C LEU A 159 -12.63 12.26 18.78
N GLU A 160 -13.00 13.50 19.09
CA GLU A 160 -13.65 14.37 18.10
C GLU A 160 -12.69 14.75 16.96
N GLU A 161 -11.39 14.87 17.24
CA GLU A 161 -10.39 15.06 16.19
C GLU A 161 -10.20 13.82 15.33
N ALA A 162 -10.27 12.63 15.95
CA ALA A 162 -10.21 11.35 15.26
C ALA A 162 -11.41 11.19 14.29
N VAL A 163 -12.61 11.54 14.76
CA VAL A 163 -13.84 11.52 13.94
C VAL A 163 -13.77 12.53 12.80
N ALA A 164 -13.32 13.76 13.08
CA ALA A 164 -13.16 14.78 12.04
C ALA A 164 -12.11 14.37 10.99
N HIS A 165 -10.98 13.81 11.43
CA HIS A 165 -9.98 13.26 10.51
C HIS A 165 -10.58 12.14 9.66
N ALA A 166 -11.32 11.21 10.27
CA ALA A 166 -11.97 10.14 9.53
C ALA A 166 -12.95 10.64 8.47
N ALA A 167 -13.77 11.63 8.81
CA ALA A 167 -14.73 12.24 7.89
C ALA A 167 -14.05 12.92 6.68
N ASN A 168 -12.85 13.48 6.85
CA ASN A 168 -12.10 14.10 5.77
C ASN A 168 -11.42 13.09 4.83
N LEU A 169 -11.28 11.84 5.24
CA LEU A 169 -10.68 10.77 4.43
C LEU A 169 -11.70 9.92 3.69
N ILE A 170 -12.97 9.99 4.11
CA ILE A 170 -14.07 9.34 3.41
C ILE A 170 -14.50 10.29 2.29
N ASP A 171 -14.22 9.92 1.04
CA ASP A 171 -14.86 10.57 -0.10
C ASP A 171 -16.18 9.85 -0.41
N PRO A 172 -17.35 10.42 -0.09
CA PRO A 172 -18.63 9.77 -0.33
C PRO A 172 -18.94 9.52 -1.81
N GLU A 173 -18.24 10.18 -2.76
CA GLU A 173 -18.44 9.98 -4.20
C GLU A 173 -17.55 8.87 -4.80
N THR A 174 -16.38 8.60 -4.22
CA THR A 174 -15.39 7.66 -4.79
C THR A 174 -15.04 6.47 -3.88
N ASP A 175 -15.26 6.57 -2.56
CA ASP A 175 -15.02 5.51 -1.59
C ASP A 175 -16.08 5.58 -0.48
N PRO A 176 -17.24 4.91 -0.63
CA PRO A 176 -18.47 5.15 0.14
C PRO A 176 -18.43 4.66 1.60
N GLY A 177 -17.28 4.76 2.27
CA GLY A 177 -17.21 4.81 3.72
C GLY A 177 -16.42 3.67 4.29
N LEU A 178 -15.15 3.56 3.94
CA LEU A 178 -14.32 2.47 4.42
C LEU A 178 -12.92 3.01 4.75
N LEU A 179 -12.70 3.35 6.04
CA LEU A 179 -11.44 3.88 6.56
C LEU A 179 -10.84 2.96 7.61
N LEU A 180 -9.54 2.69 7.57
CA LEU A 180 -8.93 1.70 8.45
C LEU A 180 -8.46 2.28 9.79
N LEU A 181 -8.76 1.56 10.88
CA LEU A 181 -8.19 1.80 12.20
C LEU A 181 -7.20 0.72 12.64
N GLU A 182 -5.99 1.09 13.03
CA GLU A 182 -4.96 0.18 13.55
C GLU A 182 -4.77 0.39 15.07
N VAL A 183 -4.75 -0.71 15.84
CA VAL A 183 -4.57 -0.70 17.31
C VAL A 183 -3.16 -1.16 17.68
N GLU A 184 -2.32 -0.25 18.16
CA GLU A 184 -0.96 -0.58 18.59
C GLU A 184 -0.95 -1.28 19.97
N ALA A 185 -0.33 -2.46 20.01
CA ALA A 185 0.10 -3.11 21.25
C ALA A 185 1.61 -3.38 21.29
N VAL A 186 2.33 -3.22 20.17
CA VAL A 186 3.78 -3.47 20.05
C VAL A 186 4.34 -2.56 18.94
N ALA A 187 5.56 -2.05 19.12
CA ALA A 187 6.25 -1.21 18.13
C ALA A 187 6.25 -1.84 16.72
N PRO A 188 6.18 -1.02 15.64
CA PRO A 188 6.12 -1.55 14.28
C PRO A 188 7.43 -2.25 13.95
N VAL A 189 7.36 -3.55 13.70
CA VAL A 189 8.46 -4.32 13.11
C VAL A 189 8.00 -4.87 11.78
N LYS A 190 8.84 -4.78 10.75
CA LYS A 190 8.57 -5.42 9.45
C LYS A 190 8.38 -6.93 9.68
N PHE A 191 7.16 -7.44 9.50
CA PHE A 191 6.74 -8.79 9.89
C PHE A 191 7.67 -9.89 9.35
N PHE A 192 8.07 -9.82 8.08
CA PHE A 192 8.94 -10.82 7.45
C PHE A 192 10.40 -10.76 7.90
N THR A 193 10.83 -9.67 8.56
CA THR A 193 12.14 -9.63 9.21
C THR A 193 12.18 -10.53 10.46
N LEU A 194 11.04 -10.73 11.12
CA LEU A 194 10.93 -11.57 12.33
C LEU A 194 10.40 -12.98 12.06
N HIS A 195 9.54 -13.14 11.04
CA HIS A 195 8.85 -14.40 10.73
C HIS A 195 8.95 -14.77 9.24
N PRO A 196 10.16 -14.94 8.68
CA PRO A 196 10.32 -15.30 7.27
C PRO A 196 9.65 -16.65 6.92
N GLU A 197 9.52 -17.56 7.87
CA GLU A 197 8.85 -18.86 7.71
C GLU A 197 7.34 -18.74 7.42
N ARG A 198 6.72 -17.60 7.75
CA ARG A 198 5.28 -17.37 7.53
C ARG A 198 4.96 -16.78 6.17
N ALA A 199 5.95 -16.44 5.36
CA ALA A 199 5.75 -15.82 4.03
C ALA A 199 4.89 -16.67 3.09
N ALA A 200 5.11 -17.99 3.07
CA ALA A 200 4.34 -18.90 2.21
C ALA A 200 2.85 -18.99 2.61
N ALA A 201 2.56 -19.04 3.92
CA ALA A 201 1.18 -19.05 4.41
C ALA A 201 0.46 -17.72 4.13
N PHE A 202 1.19 -16.60 4.23
CA PHE A 202 0.68 -15.29 3.87
C PHE A 202 0.32 -15.20 2.38
N ALA A 203 1.22 -15.66 1.50
CA ALA A 203 0.98 -15.68 0.05
C ALA A 203 -0.24 -16.54 -0.32
N GLN A 204 -0.35 -17.74 0.26
CA GLN A 204 -1.49 -18.64 0.03
C GLN A 204 -2.83 -18.00 0.44
N ALA A 205 -2.87 -17.28 1.56
CA ALA A 205 -4.08 -16.62 2.01
C ALA A 205 -4.53 -15.52 1.04
N ILE A 206 -3.59 -14.77 0.45
CA ILE A 206 -3.88 -13.76 -0.57
C ILE A 206 -4.42 -14.38 -1.86
N ASP A 207 -3.76 -15.43 -2.38
CA ASP A 207 -4.12 -16.07 -3.65
C ASP A 207 -5.50 -16.78 -3.59
N SER A 208 -5.90 -17.24 -2.40
CA SER A 208 -7.15 -18.00 -2.22
C SER A 208 -8.43 -17.17 -2.22
N GLY A 209 -8.34 -15.83 -2.23
CA GLY A 209 -9.50 -14.93 -2.36
C GLY A 209 -10.58 -15.15 -1.30
N ALA A 210 -10.19 -15.38 -0.04
CA ALA A 210 -11.13 -15.53 1.08
C ALA A 210 -12.05 -14.31 1.25
#